data_AF-A0A1D2SS53-F1
#
_entry.id   AF-A0A1D2SS53-F1
#
_cell.length_a   1.000
_cell.length_b   1.000
_cell.length_c   1.000
_cell.angle_alpha   90.00
_cell.angle_beta   90.00
_cell.angle_gamma   90.00
#
_symmetry.space_group_name_H-M   'P 1'
#
loop_
_entity.id
_entity.type
_entity.pdbx_description
1 polymer ?
#
loop_
_entity_poly.entity_id
_entity_poly.type
_entity_poly.pdbx_seq_one_letter_code
_entity_poly.pdbx_strand_id
1 'polypeptide(L)'
;MFRTTDMVLIAVMLSAAAFTYKTKDDAENQLKSVKKIQADIRYEEDTIDLLKADWSLLTQPSRLQILSEAYQAELQLQLVDARQIVGLDALPVRPLTIEDLTRESPDLVAATPDQIVTGGIAR
;
A
#
# COMPACT_ATOMS: atom_id res chain seq x y z
N MET A 1 -8.98 -10.81 72.88
CA MET A 1 -9.76 -11.46 71.81
C MET A 1 -9.29 -10.84 70.49
N PHE A 2 -8.20 -11.37 69.90
CA PHE A 2 -7.45 -10.73 68.81
C PHE A 2 -7.44 -11.54 67.51
N ARG A 3 -8.25 -12.60 67.38
CA ARG A 3 -8.06 -13.59 66.31
C ARG A 3 -8.72 -13.25 64.97
N THR A 4 -9.84 -12.52 64.97
CA THR A 4 -10.58 -12.19 63.74
C THR A 4 -9.94 -11.05 62.97
N THR A 5 -9.49 -10.00 63.65
CA THR A 5 -8.84 -8.84 63.02
C THR A 5 -7.51 -9.22 62.36
N ASP A 6 -6.70 -10.04 63.02
CA ASP A 6 -5.43 -10.53 62.46
C ASP A 6 -5.65 -11.36 61.19
N MET A 7 -6.69 -12.20 61.17
CA MET A 7 -7.05 -12.98 59.99
C MET A 7 -7.48 -12.10 58.81
N VAL A 8 -8.22 -11.02 59.08
CA VAL A 8 -8.60 -10.03 58.06
C VAL A 8 -7.36 -9.29 57.53
N LEU A 9 -6.45 -8.87 58.41
CA LEU A 9 -5.21 -8.20 58.00
C LEU A 9 -4.33 -9.08 57.12
N ILE A 10 -4.19 -10.37 57.48
CA ILE A 10 -3.46 -11.34 56.66
C ILE A 10 -4.15 -11.53 55.30
N ALA A 11 -5.48 -11.64 55.28
CA ALA A 11 -6.23 -11.77 54.03
C ALA A 11 -6.01 -10.55 53.11
N VAL A 12 -6.08 -9.33 53.65
CA VAL A 12 -5.83 -8.10 52.90
C VAL A 12 -4.40 -8.06 52.36
N MET A 13 -3.41 -8.41 53.19
CA MET A 13 -2.01 -8.47 52.77
C MET A 13 -1.80 -9.48 51.64
N LEU A 14 -2.38 -10.67 51.76
CA LEU A 14 -2.27 -11.72 50.74
C LEU A 14 -2.97 -11.32 49.45
N SER A 15 -4.14 -10.67 49.52
CA SER A 15 -4.84 -10.14 48.35
C SER A 15 -4.02 -9.06 47.63
N ALA A 16 -3.39 -8.14 48.36
CA ALA A 16 -2.52 -7.14 47.77
C ALA A 16 -1.32 -7.77 47.06
N ALA A 17 -0.65 -8.74 47.71
CA ALA A 17 0.47 -9.47 47.12
C ALA A 17 0.07 -10.25 45.86
N ALA A 18 -1.08 -10.95 45.91
CA ALA A 18 -1.62 -11.69 44.78
C ALA A 18 -1.97 -10.75 43.61
N PHE A 19 -2.56 -9.59 43.90
CA PHE A 19 -2.88 -8.58 42.88
C PHE A 19 -1.60 -8.08 42.18
N THR A 20 -0.57 -7.70 42.93
CA THR A 20 0.70 -7.24 42.36
C THR A 20 1.36 -8.32 41.50
N TYR A 21 1.39 -9.57 41.97
CA TYR A 21 1.94 -10.67 41.19
C TYR A 21 1.15 -10.89 39.90
N LYS A 22 -0.19 -10.89 40.00
CA LYS A 22 -1.06 -11.07 38.83
C LYS A 22 -0.84 -9.97 37.79
N THR A 23 -0.78 -8.70 38.20
CA THR A 23 -0.50 -7.59 37.28
C THR A 23 0.86 -7.74 36.60
N LYS A 24 1.89 -8.16 37.34
CA LYS A 24 3.21 -8.40 36.78
C LYS A 24 3.19 -9.56 35.76
N ASP A 25 2.58 -10.68 36.10
CA ASP A 25 2.50 -11.85 35.24
C ASP A 25 1.71 -11.55 33.96
N ASP A 26 0.57 -10.88 34.08
CA ASP A 26 -0.26 -10.45 32.95
C ASP A 26 0.56 -9.52 32.02
N ALA A 27 1.34 -8.59 32.57
CA ALA A 27 2.21 -7.71 31.78
C ALA A 27 3.35 -8.47 31.08
N GLU A 28 3.98 -9.43 31.75
CA GLU A 28 5.04 -10.26 31.14
C GLU A 28 4.49 -11.16 30.02
N ASN A 29 3.28 -11.69 30.19
CA ASN A 29 2.62 -12.50 29.17
C ASN A 29 2.29 -11.68 27.92
N GLN A 30 1.80 -10.45 28.09
CA GLN A 30 1.56 -9.53 26.97
C GLN A 30 2.88 -9.08 26.31
N LEU A 31 3.94 -8.87 27.08
CA LEU A 31 5.25 -8.54 26.50
C LEU A 31 5.79 -9.70 25.64
N LYS A 32 5.60 -10.94 26.08
CA LYS A 32 5.99 -12.13 25.31
C LYS A 32 5.21 -12.24 24.00
N SER A 33 3.90 -11.98 24.02
CA SER A 33 3.08 -12.03 22.80
C SER A 33 3.51 -10.96 21.79
N VAL A 34 3.72 -9.71 22.24
CA VAL A 34 4.21 -8.62 21.40
C VAL A 34 5.57 -8.95 20.80
N LYS A 35 6.51 -9.47 21.61
CA LYS A 35 7.84 -9.88 21.13
C LYS A 35 7.77 -10.97 20.05
N LYS A 36 6.86 -11.92 20.21
CA LYS A 36 6.62 -12.97 19.21
C LYS A 36 6.13 -12.36 17.90
N ILE A 37 5.06 -11.56 17.95
CA ILE A 37 4.49 -10.90 16.76
C ILE A 37 5.56 -10.05 16.07
N GLN A 38 6.38 -9.32 16.83
CA GLN A 38 7.42 -8.49 16.24
C GLN A 38 8.57 -9.29 15.62
N ALA A 39 8.84 -10.50 16.11
CA ALA A 39 9.78 -11.41 15.47
C ALA A 39 9.20 -11.96 14.15
N ASP A 40 7.91 -12.32 14.15
CA ASP A 40 7.21 -12.80 12.97
C ASP A 40 7.17 -11.71 11.87
N ILE A 41 6.84 -10.46 12.24
CA ILE A 41 6.85 -9.31 11.32
C ILE A 41 8.22 -9.11 10.69
N ARG A 42 9.30 -9.12 11.48
CA ARG A 42 10.67 -8.95 10.93
C ARG A 42 11.03 -10.06 9.95
N TYR A 43 10.63 -11.30 10.25
CA TYR A 43 10.85 -12.42 9.35
C TYR A 43 10.11 -12.25 8.01
N GLU A 44 8.88 -11.76 8.06
CA GLU A 44 8.11 -11.45 6.85
C GLU A 44 8.71 -10.27 6.07
N GLU A 45 9.16 -9.22 6.75
CA GLU A 45 9.85 -8.07 6.14
C GLU A 45 11.13 -8.51 5.40
N ASP A 46 11.97 -9.33 6.05
CA ASP A 46 13.18 -9.89 5.43
C ASP A 46 12.83 -10.74 4.18
N THR A 47 11.73 -11.50 4.24
CA THR A 47 11.25 -12.32 3.11
C THR A 47 10.77 -11.44 1.95
N ILE A 48 10.03 -10.37 2.25
CA ILE A 48 9.57 -9.40 1.25
C ILE A 48 10.77 -8.73 0.58
N ASP A 49 11.80 -8.34 1.33
CA ASP A 49 12.96 -7.67 0.78
C ASP A 49 13.79 -8.60 -0.12
N LEU A 50 13.88 -9.88 0.23
CA LEU A 50 14.42 -10.90 -0.67
C LEU A 50 13.63 -10.98 -1.99
N LEU A 51 12.29 -11.05 -1.90
CA LEU A 51 11.42 -11.11 -3.08
C LEU A 51 11.50 -9.84 -3.94
N LYS A 52 11.66 -8.66 -3.34
CA LYS A 52 11.89 -7.41 -4.07
C LYS A 52 13.23 -7.43 -4.82
N ALA A 53 14.27 -8.03 -4.23
CA ALA A 53 15.55 -8.17 -4.90
C ALA A 53 15.42 -9.07 -6.15
N ASP A 54 14.71 -10.19 -6.04
CA ASP A 54 14.40 -11.05 -7.17
C ASP A 54 13.55 -10.32 -8.22
N TRP A 55 12.52 -9.60 -7.79
CA TRP A 55 11.69 -8.81 -8.70
C TRP A 55 12.51 -7.75 -9.46
N SER A 56 13.45 -7.08 -8.78
CA SER A 56 14.36 -6.15 -9.43
C SER A 56 15.23 -6.82 -10.50
N LEU A 57 15.64 -8.06 -10.29
CA LEU A 57 16.39 -8.84 -11.27
C LEU A 57 15.52 -9.26 -12.46
N LEU A 58 14.28 -9.68 -12.21
CA LEU A 58 13.35 -10.10 -13.26
C LEU A 58 12.88 -8.92 -14.13
N THR A 59 12.74 -7.73 -13.54
CA THR A 59 12.26 -6.52 -14.22
C THR A 59 13.39 -5.70 -14.84
N GLN A 60 14.60 -6.25 -14.91
CA GLN A 60 15.75 -5.55 -15.47
C GLN A 60 15.50 -5.22 -16.96
N PRO A 61 15.72 -3.96 -17.40
CA PRO A 61 15.36 -3.52 -18.76
C PRO A 61 16.08 -4.32 -19.86
N SER A 62 17.31 -4.77 -19.60
CA SER A 62 18.05 -5.65 -20.52
C SER A 62 17.33 -6.98 -20.77
N ARG A 63 16.78 -7.62 -19.73
CA ARG A 63 16.03 -8.88 -19.89
C ARG A 63 14.72 -8.66 -20.63
N LEU A 64 14.01 -7.57 -20.33
CA LEU A 64 12.77 -7.21 -21.01
C LEU A 64 13.00 -6.91 -22.49
N GLN A 65 14.10 -6.23 -22.83
CA GLN A 65 14.47 -5.97 -24.21
C GLN A 65 14.72 -7.27 -24.98
N ILE A 66 15.53 -8.19 -24.42
CA ILE A 66 15.78 -9.51 -25.02
C ILE A 66 14.48 -10.28 -25.24
N LEU A 67 13.57 -10.26 -24.27
CA LEU A 67 12.28 -10.94 -24.37
C LEU A 67 11.40 -10.29 -25.45
N SER A 68 11.36 -8.96 -25.52
CA SER A 68 10.60 -8.24 -26.55
C SER A 68 11.13 -8.52 -27.96
N GLU A 69 12.44 -8.60 -28.14
CA GLU A 69 13.07 -8.93 -29.41
C GLU A 69 12.82 -10.39 -29.80
N ALA A 70 12.90 -11.31 -28.85
CA ALA A 70 12.66 -12.74 -29.08
C ALA A 70 11.21 -13.03 -29.50
N TYR A 71 10.23 -12.35 -28.88
CA TYR A 71 8.81 -12.54 -29.16
C TYR A 71 8.22 -11.45 -30.09
N GLN A 72 9.08 -10.73 -30.82
CA GLN A 72 8.68 -9.63 -31.70
C GLN A 72 7.63 -10.05 -32.75
N ALA A 73 7.72 -11.28 -33.25
CA ALA A 73 6.79 -11.81 -34.25
C ALA A 73 5.35 -11.97 -33.72
N GLU A 74 5.20 -12.22 -32.42
CA GLU A 74 3.91 -12.43 -31.75
C GLU A 74 3.37 -11.14 -31.12
N LEU A 75 4.23 -10.38 -30.44
CA LEU A 75 3.83 -9.17 -29.72
C LEU A 75 3.73 -7.93 -30.62
N GLN A 76 4.43 -7.90 -31.76
CA GLN A 76 4.46 -6.77 -32.70
C GLN A 76 4.77 -5.42 -32.01
N LEU A 77 5.55 -5.45 -30.93
CA LEU A 77 5.89 -4.26 -30.14
C LEU A 77 6.84 -3.36 -30.93
N GLN A 78 6.49 -2.08 -31.09
CA GLN A 78 7.42 -1.10 -31.65
C GLN A 78 8.16 -0.38 -30.54
N LEU A 79 9.46 -0.20 -30.72
CA LEU A 79 10.26 0.61 -29.80
C LEU A 79 9.71 2.04 -29.79
N VAL A 80 9.42 2.57 -28.61
CA VAL A 80 8.92 3.94 -28.45
C VAL A 80 10.00 4.91 -28.92
N ASP A 81 9.67 5.74 -29.91
CA ASP A 81 10.54 6.81 -30.39
C ASP A 81 10.49 7.98 -29.41
N ALA A 82 11.63 8.61 -29.12
CA ALA A 82 11.71 9.75 -28.20
C ALA A 82 10.75 10.90 -28.59
N ARG A 83 10.42 11.04 -29.88
CA ARG A 83 9.48 12.04 -30.40
C ARG A 83 8.02 11.77 -30.01
N GLN A 84 7.69 10.57 -29.55
CA GLN A 84 6.35 10.20 -29.09
C GLN A 84 6.10 10.61 -27.62
N ILE A 85 7.15 10.98 -26.88
CA ILE A 85 7.04 11.48 -25.52
C ILE A 85 6.97 13.01 -25.58
N VAL A 86 5.76 13.55 -25.65
CA VAL A 86 5.51 14.99 -25.74
C VAL A 86 4.50 15.46 -24.70
N GLY A 87 4.66 16.70 -24.24
CA GLY A 87 3.67 17.38 -23.39
C GLY A 87 2.38 17.69 -24.16
N LEU A 88 1.29 17.97 -23.45
CA LEU A 88 -0.02 18.28 -24.07
C LEU A 88 0.06 19.47 -25.03
N ASP A 89 0.98 20.40 -24.80
CA ASP A 89 1.24 21.59 -25.61
C ASP A 89 1.82 21.28 -26.99
N ALA A 90 2.46 20.13 -27.15
CA ALA A 90 3.05 19.66 -28.40
C ALA A 90 2.13 18.69 -29.17
N LEU A 91 0.91 18.44 -28.69
CA LEU A 91 -0.07 17.63 -29.42
C LEU A 91 -0.68 18.45 -30.56
N PRO A 92 -0.75 17.91 -31.79
CA PRO A 92 -1.44 18.58 -32.89
C PRO A 92 -2.92 18.74 -32.54
N VAL A 93 -3.47 19.92 -32.82
CA VAL A 93 -4.88 20.21 -32.60
C VAL A 93 -5.71 19.23 -33.44
N ARG A 94 -6.64 18.51 -32.79
CA ARG A 94 -7.52 17.55 -33.48
C ARG A 94 -8.24 18.30 -34.62
N PRO A 95 -8.11 17.86 -35.89
CA PRO A 95 -8.84 18.49 -36.98
C PRO A 95 -10.34 18.28 -36.74
N LEU A 96 -11.06 19.38 -36.60
CA LEU A 96 -12.52 19.37 -36.47
C LEU A 96 -13.12 18.97 -37.81
N THR A 97 -13.80 17.83 -37.85
CA THR A 97 -14.59 17.44 -39.03
C THR A 97 -15.88 18.27 -39.05
N ILE A 98 -16.44 18.51 -40.24
CA ILE A 98 -17.66 19.32 -40.42
C ILE A 98 -18.83 18.76 -39.60
N GLU A 99 -18.91 17.44 -39.40
CA GLU A 99 -19.87 16.81 -38.49
C GLU A 99 -19.76 17.27 -37.03
N ASP A 100 -18.56 17.61 -36.53
CA ASP A 100 -18.36 18.06 -35.15
C ASP A 100 -18.78 19.54 -34.99
N LEU A 101 -18.49 20.39 -35.98
CA LEU A 101 -18.96 21.78 -36.02
C LEU A 101 -20.49 21.90 -36.13
N THR A 102 -21.12 20.91 -36.74
CA THR A 102 -22.58 20.86 -36.92
C THR A 102 -23.30 20.35 -35.66
N ARG A 103 -22.61 19.62 -34.78
CA ARG A 103 -23.13 19.23 -33.46
C ARG A 103 -23.02 20.34 -32.42
N GLU A 104 -22.07 21.27 -32.60
CA GLU A 104 -21.70 22.27 -31.58
C GLU A 104 -22.31 23.65 -31.81
N SER A 105 -23.62 23.73 -32.11
CA SER A 105 -24.44 24.91 -31.81
C SER A 105 -25.93 24.60 -32.01
N PRO A 106 -26.86 24.96 -31.08
CA PRO A 106 -26.72 25.71 -29.83
C PRO A 106 -27.42 25.01 -28.64
N ASP A 107 -26.68 24.30 -27.79
CA ASP A 107 -27.19 23.94 -26.45
C ASP A 107 -26.15 24.28 -25.39
N LEU A 108 -25.73 25.56 -25.43
CA LEU A 108 -24.90 26.22 -24.42
C LEU A 108 -25.73 26.54 -23.16
N VAL A 109 -26.47 25.57 -22.62
CA VAL A 109 -27.15 25.69 -21.31
C VAL A 109 -27.22 24.36 -20.55
N ALA A 110 -26.14 23.57 -20.46
CA ALA A 110 -25.93 22.62 -19.34
C ALA A 110 -24.58 21.86 -19.41
N ALA A 111 -23.46 22.56 -19.53
CA ALA A 111 -22.16 21.92 -19.26
C ALA A 111 -21.80 22.13 -17.78
N THR A 112 -22.47 21.39 -16.90
CA THR A 112 -21.97 21.13 -15.55
C THR A 112 -20.58 20.48 -15.69
N PRO A 113 -19.54 20.95 -14.98
CA PRO A 113 -18.22 20.32 -15.12
C PRO A 113 -18.30 18.90 -14.57
N ASP A 114 -18.12 17.90 -15.43
CA ASP A 114 -18.06 16.50 -15.04
C ASP A 114 -16.78 16.26 -14.23
N GLN A 115 -16.94 16.22 -12.91
CA GLN A 115 -15.88 15.97 -11.95
C GLN A 115 -15.61 14.46 -11.86
N ILE A 116 -15.09 13.87 -12.92
CA ILE A 116 -14.50 12.53 -12.81
C ILE A 116 -13.00 12.69 -12.57
N VAL A 117 -12.64 12.69 -11.29
CA VAL A 117 -11.26 12.54 -10.82
C VAL A 117 -10.81 11.13 -11.17
N THR A 118 -10.18 10.95 -12.32
CA THR A 118 -9.42 9.71 -12.59
C THR A 118 -8.23 9.72 -11.64
N GLY A 119 -8.17 8.71 -10.76
CA GLY A 119 -7.28 8.59 -9.62
C GLY A 119 -5.79 8.52 -9.96
N GLY A 120 -5.22 9.65 -10.36
CA GLY A 120 -3.79 9.88 -10.29
C GLY A 120 -3.38 10.00 -8.83
N ILE A 121 -2.66 9.00 -8.34
CA ILE A 121 -2.01 9.00 -7.03
C ILE A 121 -1.03 10.18 -6.93
N ALA A 122 -1.47 11.26 -6.29
CA ALA A 122 -0.57 12.31 -5.81
C ALA A 122 0.18 11.78 -4.58
N ARG A 123 1.50 11.97 -4.62
CA ARG A 123 2.50 11.53 -3.67
C ARG A 123 2.50 12.37 -2.40
#